data_AF-A0A8X6SZK2-F1
#
_entry.id   AF-A0A8X6SZK2-F1
#
_cell.length_a   1.000
_cell.length_b   1.000
_cell.length_c   1.000
_cell.angle_alpha   90.00
_cell.angle_beta   90.00
_cell.angle_gamma   90.00
#
_symmetry.space_group_name_H-M   'P 1'
#
loop_
_entity.id
_entity.type
_entity.pdbx_description
1 polymer ?
#
loop_
_entity_poly.entity_id
_entity_poly.type
_entity_poly.pdbx_seq_one_letter_code
_entity_poly.pdbx_strand_id
1 'polypeptide(L)' 'MLKSCVMHRHTGPALGFMVWGGIGYHSRTPLVRIAGNLNSQRYISEVLEPVVLPYLQGLATAIFQQDNA' A
#
# COMPACT_ATOMS: atom_id res chain seq x y z
N MET A 1 -18.74 19.77 27.56
CA MET A 1 -17.42 19.14 27.28
C MET A 1 -17.58 17.62 27.29
N LEU A 2 -17.74 16.97 26.14
CA LEU A 2 -17.78 15.50 26.09
C LEU A 2 -16.33 14.98 26.11
N LYS A 3 -15.99 14.20 27.13
CA LYS A 3 -14.76 13.41 27.15
C LYS A 3 -14.94 12.23 26.20
N SER A 4 -14.27 12.26 25.05
CA SER A 4 -14.17 11.08 24.19
C SER A 4 -13.21 10.09 24.85
N CYS A 5 -13.72 8.95 25.33
CA CYS A 5 -12.90 7.85 25.81
C CYS A 5 -12.50 6.96 24.62
N VAL A 6 -11.30 7.17 24.09
CA VAL A 6 -10.72 6.23 23.12
C VAL A 6 -10.26 4.99 23.89
N MET A 7 -11.03 3.91 23.80
CA MET A 7 -10.62 2.61 24.35
C MET A 7 -9.65 1.95 23.36
N HIS A 8 -8.36 2.01 23.65
CA HIS A 8 -7.36 1.22 22.94
C HIS A 8 -7.52 -0.26 23.32
N ARG A 9 -8.23 -1.02 22.50
CA ARG A 9 -8.28 -2.48 22.64
C ARG A 9 -6.97 -3.04 22.10
N HIS A 10 -6.09 -3.47 23.00
CA HIS A 10 -4.95 -4.29 22.63
C HIS A 10 -5.49 -5.67 22.25
N THR A 11 -5.85 -5.86 20.98
CA THR A 11 -5.91 -7.21 20.39
C THR A 11 -4.53 -7.85 20.56
N GLY A 12 -4.45 -9.14 20.87
CA GLY A 12 -3.18 -9.89 20.91
C GLY A 12 -2.44 -9.87 19.56
N PRO A 13 -1.41 -10.71 19.33
CA PRO A 13 -0.73 -10.74 18.04
C PRO A 13 -1.75 -11.05 16.93
N ALA A 14 -2.16 -10.02 16.20
CA ALA A 14 -3.03 -10.17 15.06
C ALA A 14 -2.13 -10.63 13.91
N LEU A 15 -2.38 -11.83 13.38
CA LEU A 15 -1.76 -12.28 12.14
C LEU A 15 -2.30 -11.41 11.00
N GLY A 16 -1.63 -10.31 10.72
CA GLY A 16 -1.94 -9.42 9.61
C GLY A 16 -1.27 -9.89 8.33
N PHE A 17 -1.97 -9.79 7.20
CA PHE A 17 -1.35 -9.87 5.89
C PHE A 17 -1.02 -8.47 5.39
N MET A 18 0.21 -8.25 4.96
CA MET A 18 0.58 -7.03 4.27
C MET A 18 0.13 -7.13 2.80
N VAL A 19 -0.53 -6.09 2.32
CA VAL A 19 -0.94 -5.96 0.92
C VAL A 19 -0.54 -4.59 0.41
N TRP A 20 -0.23 -4.50 -0.88
CA TRP A 20 0.05 -3.25 -1.56
C TRP A 20 -0.95 -3.04 -2.71
N GLY A 21 -1.36 -1.80 -2.93
CA GLY A 21 -2.18 -1.41 -4.09
C GLY A 21 -2.20 0.09 -4.28
N GLY A 22 -2.29 0.50 -5.53
CA GLY A 22 -2.50 1.89 -5.94
C GLY A 22 -3.90 2.11 -6.48
N ILE A 23 -4.45 3.31 -6.23
CA ILE A 23 -5.71 3.77 -6.80
C ILE A 23 -5.49 5.03 -7.63
N GLY A 24 -6.18 5.13 -8.76
CA GLY A 24 -6.29 6.32 -9.58
C GLY A 24 -7.75 6.75 -9.73
N TYR A 25 -7.98 7.86 -10.43
CA TYR A 25 -9.32 8.46 -10.55
C TYR A 25 -10.35 7.54 -11.23
N HIS A 26 -9.91 6.73 -12.20
CA HIS A 26 -10.77 5.83 -12.99
C HIS A 26 -10.29 4.37 -13.04
N SER A 27 -9.23 4.04 -12.31
CA SER A 27 -8.57 2.75 -12.39
C SER A 27 -7.85 2.42 -11.08
N ARG A 28 -7.36 1.18 -10.96
CA ARG A 28 -6.57 0.71 -9.82
C ARG A 28 -5.54 -0.30 -10.29
N THR A 29 -4.45 -0.43 -9.56
CA THR A 29 -3.52 -1.55 -9.74
C THR A 29 -4.15 -2.85 -9.22
N PRO A 30 -3.61 -4.01 -9.57
CA PRO A 30 -3.82 -5.24 -8.79
C PRO A 30 -3.43 -5.03 -7.33
N LEU A 31 -4.09 -5.76 -6.42
CA LEU A 31 -3.65 -5.88 -5.03
C LEU A 31 -2.60 -6.98 -4.93
N VAL A 32 -1.41 -6.63 -4.46
CA VAL A 32 -0.29 -7.55 -4.29
C VAL A 32 -0.20 -7.96 -2.82
N ARG A 33 -0.19 -9.26 -2.56
CA ARG A 33 0.12 -9.78 -1.22
C ARG A 33 1.63 -9.75 -1.01
N ILE A 34 2.07 -9.07 0.04
CA ILE A 34 3.47 -8.99 0.42
C ILE A 34 3.75 -10.04 1.50
N ALA A 35 4.71 -10.92 1.22
CA ALA A 35 5.13 -11.94 2.17
C ALA A 35 6.23 -11.38 3.10
N GLY A 36 5.96 -11.34 4.41
CA GLY A 36 6.91 -10.82 5.41
C GLY A 36 7.16 -9.32 5.29
N ASN A 37 8.31 -8.86 5.79
CA ASN A 37 8.66 -7.44 5.79
C ASN A 37 9.09 -6.94 4.40
N LEU A 38 8.60 -5.78 4.01
CA LEU A 38 8.95 -5.10 2.75
C LEU A 38 10.12 -4.16 2.98
N ASN A 39 11.30 -4.48 2.43
CA ASN A 39 12.44 -3.57 2.41
C ASN A 39 12.50 -2.84 1.06
N SER A 40 13.41 -1.88 0.92
CA SER A 40 13.52 -1.04 -0.29
C SER A 40 13.79 -1.86 -1.56
N GLN A 41 14.68 -2.86 -1.51
CA GLN A 41 14.98 -3.70 -2.67
C GLN A 41 13.78 -4.53 -3.09
N ARG A 42 13.09 -5.14 -2.13
CA ARG A 42 11.86 -5.90 -2.36
C ARG A 42 10.73 -4.99 -2.83
N TYR A 43 10.66 -3.75 -2.35
CA TYR A 43 9.68 -2.78 -2.83
C TYR A 43 9.88 -2.47 -4.32
N ILE A 44 11.14 -2.33 -4.76
CA ILE A 44 11.44 -2.15 -6.17
C ILE A 44 11.00 -3.37 -6.98
N SER A 45 11.46 -4.57 -6.62
CA SER A 45 11.27 -5.77 -7.44
C SER A 45 9.88 -6.42 -7.33
N GLU A 46 9.19 -6.27 -6.20
CA GLU A 46 7.86 -6.87 -5.97
C GLU A 46 6.71 -5.89 -6.23
N VAL A 47 6.96 -4.57 -6.20
CA VAL A 47 5.92 -3.55 -6.34
C VAL A 47 6.19 -2.57 -7.47
N LEU A 48 7.30 -1.83 -7.43
CA LEU A 48 7.51 -0.73 -8.37
C LEU A 48 7.65 -1.23 -9.81
N GLU A 49 8.54 -2.19 -10.03
CA GLU A 49 8.81 -2.75 -11.35
C GLU A 49 7.63 -3.53 -11.94
N PRO A 50 7.03 -4.51 -11.25
CA PRO A 50 5.99 -5.33 -11.84
C PRO A 50 4.59 -4.70 -11.83
N VAL A 51 4.33 -3.69 -10.96
CA VAL A 51 2.98 -3.15 -10.77
C VAL A 51 2.89 -1.66 -11.07
N VAL A 52 3.73 -0.84 -10.45
CA VAL A 52 3.64 0.62 -10.59
C VAL A 52 4.03 1.07 -11.99
N LEU A 53 5.18 0.63 -12.49
CA LEU A 53 5.68 1.05 -13.80
C LEU A 53 4.71 0.71 -14.94
N PRO A 54 4.21 -0.53 -15.10
CA PRO A 54 3.27 -0.85 -16.18
C PRO A 54 1.96 -0.07 -16.05
N TYR A 55 1.48 0.13 -14.82
CA TYR A 55 0.27 0.91 -14.58
C TYR A 55 0.43 2.37 -15.00
N LEU A 56 1.53 3.02 -14.62
CA LEU A 56 1.80 4.41 -14.99
C LEU A 56 2.07 4.57 -16.50
N GLN A 57 2.75 3.61 -17.14
CA GLN A 57 2.97 3.60 -18.58
C GLN A 57 1.67 3.54 -19.38
N GLY A 58 0.61 2.95 -18.81
CA GLY A 58 -0.73 2.93 -19.40
C GLY A 58 -1.52 4.24 -19.26
N LEU A 59 -0.98 5.26 -18.57
CA LEU A 59 -1.66 6.52 -18.28
C LEU A 59 -0.93 7.68 -18.97
N ALA A 60 -1.68 8.52 -19.70
CA ALA A 60 -1.11 9.64 -20.44
C ALA A 60 -0.44 10.69 -19.53
N THR A 61 -1.03 10.94 -18.36
CA THR A 61 -0.52 11.88 -17.35
C THR A 61 -0.84 11.35 -15.96
N ALA A 62 0.15 10.77 -15.30
CA ALA A 62 0.00 10.26 -13.94
C ALA A 62 1.19 10.71 -13.07
N ILE A 63 0.89 11.03 -11.81
CA ILE A 63 1.88 11.30 -10.78
C ILE A 63 1.80 10.16 -9.77
N PHE A 64 2.94 9.54 -9.47
CA PHE A 64 3.02 8.54 -8.43
C PHE A 64 3.13 9.21 -7.07
N GLN A 65 2.25 8.83 -6.14
CA GLN A 65 2.25 9.33 -4.77
C GLN A 65 2.16 8.14 -3.81
N GLN A 66 2.97 8.18 -2.76
CA GLN A 66 3.01 7.23 -1.65
C GLN A 66 3.35 7.97 -0.34
N ASP A 67 3.33 7.26 0.78
CA ASP A 67 3.79 7.80 2.07
C ASP A 67 5.33 7.94 2.13
N ASN A 68 5.85 8.31 3.30
CA ASN A 68 7.28 8.56 3.53
C ASN A 68 8.01 7.42 4.27
N ALA A 69 7.43 6.22 4.31
CA ALA A 69 8.02 5.06 4.97
C ALA A 69 9.36 4.63 4.36
#